data_AF-A0A564WW81-F1
#
_entry.id   AF-A0A564WW81-F1
#
_cell.length_a   1.000
_cell.length_b   1.000
_cell.length_c   1.000
_cell.angle_alpha   90.00
_cell.angle_beta   90.00
_cell.angle_gamma   90.00
#
_symmetry.space_group_name_H-M   'P 1'
#
loop_
_entity.id
_entity.type
_entity.pdbx_description
1 polymer ?
#
loop_
_entity_poly.entity_id
_entity_poly.type
_entity_poly.pdbx_seq_one_letter_code
_entity_poly.pdbx_strand_id
1 'polypeptide(L)'
;MLCKRKGVKIVEAEICPDHVHMLVEIPPSISVSYFVGYLKGKSTLMIFERHANLKYKYGNRHFWCRGYYVDTVGKNAKKIQEYIANQLQDDLEYDQMTLKEYIDPFTGEPVKRNK
;
A
#
# COMPACT_ATOMS: atom_id res chain seq x y z
N MET A 1 -4.46 16.31 3.74
CA MET A 1 -5.68 16.97 4.29
C MET A 1 -6.36 16.15 5.39
N LEU A 2 -6.67 14.86 5.18
CA LEU A 2 -7.38 14.02 6.16
C LEU A 2 -6.60 13.79 7.45
N CYS A 3 -5.31 13.45 7.37
CA CYS A 3 -4.46 13.23 8.55
C CYS A 3 -4.35 14.51 9.41
N LYS A 4 -4.14 15.67 8.77
CA LYS A 4 -4.10 16.98 9.42
C LYS A 4 -5.37 17.29 10.23
N ARG A 5 -6.56 16.93 9.71
CA ARG A 5 -7.84 17.12 10.44
C ARG A 5 -7.97 16.27 11.71
N LYS A 6 -7.20 15.19 11.82
CA LYS A 6 -7.16 14.31 12.99
C LYS A 6 -5.90 14.51 13.84
N GLY A 7 -5.08 15.52 13.54
CA GLY A 7 -3.82 15.74 14.24
C GLY A 7 -2.79 14.63 14.01
N VAL A 8 -2.96 13.80 12.97
CA VAL A 8 -2.02 12.73 12.61
C VAL A 8 -0.96 13.32 11.68
N LYS A 9 0.32 13.13 12.05
CA LYS A 9 1.46 13.55 11.24
C LYS A 9 1.89 12.38 10.35
N ILE A 10 2.08 12.67 9.07
CA ILE A 10 2.63 11.71 8.11
C ILE A 10 4.14 11.89 8.14
N VAL A 11 4.87 10.82 8.42
CA VAL A 11 6.34 10.81 8.38
C VAL A 11 6.78 10.47 6.96
N GLU A 12 6.24 9.39 6.40
CA GLU A 12 6.52 8.91 5.06
C GLU A 12 5.26 8.22 4.50
N ALA A 13 5.04 8.29 3.20
CA ALA A 13 3.96 7.56 2.56
C ALA A 13 4.28 7.29 1.09
N GLU A 14 4.04 6.05 0.67
CA GLU A 14 4.22 5.61 -0.71
C GLU A 14 2.90 5.03 -1.25
N ILE A 15 2.59 5.38 -2.49
CA ILE A 15 1.36 4.95 -3.16
C ILE A 15 1.75 3.98 -4.26
N CYS A 16 1.36 2.72 -4.08
CA CYS A 16 1.51 1.66 -5.06
C CYS A 16 0.24 1.56 -5.94
N PRO A 17 0.28 0.83 -7.06
CA PRO A 17 -0.88 0.69 -7.96
C PRO A 17 -2.13 0.07 -7.30
N ASP A 18 -1.95 -0.82 -6.33
CA ASP A 18 -3.01 -1.62 -5.70
C ASP A 18 -3.08 -1.46 -4.17
N HIS A 19 -2.07 -0.87 -3.53
CA HIS A 19 -2.01 -0.64 -2.08
C HIS A 19 -1.27 0.66 -1.72
N VAL A 20 -1.30 1.04 -0.44
CA VAL A 20 -0.63 2.25 0.06
C VAL A 20 0.10 1.92 1.35
N HIS A 21 1.38 2.30 1.42
CA HIS A 21 2.20 2.22 2.61
C HIS A 21 2.28 3.59 3.27
N MET A 22 2.13 3.64 4.60
CA MET A 22 2.24 4.90 5.34
C MET A 22 2.90 4.69 6.69
N LEU A 23 3.87 5.55 7.00
CA LEU A 23 4.41 5.74 8.33
C LEU A 23 3.78 7.01 8.93
N VAL A 24 3.01 6.83 10.01
CA VAL A 24 2.24 7.91 10.63
C VAL A 24 2.45 7.96 12.14
N GLU A 25 2.49 9.17 12.68
CA GLU A 25 2.44 9.43 14.12
C GLU A 25 1.00 9.75 14.50
N ILE A 26 0.36 8.82 15.22
CA ILE A 26 -1.04 8.94 15.66
C ILE A 26 -1.07 9.41 17.13
N PRO A 27 -1.86 10.44 17.48
CA PRO A 27 -2.05 10.83 18.87
C PRO A 27 -2.58 9.66 19.72
N PRO A 28 -2.11 9.46 20.95
CA PRO A 28 -2.53 8.33 21.79
C PRO A 28 -4.01 8.38 22.19
N SER A 29 -4.67 9.53 22.04
CA SER A 29 -6.11 9.71 22.23
C SER A 29 -6.97 9.10 21.11
N ILE A 30 -6.37 8.70 19.98
CA ILE A 30 -7.06 8.16 18.82
C ILE A 30 -6.65 6.70 18.63
N SER A 31 -7.62 5.80 18.55
CA SER A 31 -7.32 4.40 18.22
C SER A 31 -6.92 4.25 16.75
N VAL A 32 -5.99 3.34 16.49
CA VAL A 32 -5.53 3.01 15.13
C VAL A 32 -6.70 2.60 14.24
N SER A 33 -7.58 1.72 14.74
CA SER A 33 -8.73 1.22 13.99
C SER A 33 -9.68 2.34 13.58
N TYR A 34 -9.93 3.30 14.48
CA TYR A 34 -10.73 4.48 14.16
C TYR A 34 -10.07 5.33 13.08
N PHE A 35 -8.77 5.61 13.20
CA PHE A 35 -8.05 6.42 12.23
C PHE A 35 -8.04 5.79 10.84
N VAL A 36 -7.75 4.49 10.75
CA VAL A 36 -7.75 3.76 9.48
C VAL A 36 -9.14 3.71 8.86
N GLY A 37 -10.19 3.46 9.66
CA GLY A 37 -11.57 3.51 9.19
C GLY A 37 -11.96 4.88 8.64
N TYR A 38 -11.60 5.95 9.36
CA TYR A 38 -11.80 7.33 8.90
C TYR A 38 -11.07 7.60 7.58
N LEU A 39 -9.81 7.20 7.48
CA LEU A 39 -8.98 7.45 6.31
C LEU A 39 -9.51 6.72 5.08
N LYS A 40 -9.76 5.41 5.19
CA LYS A 40 -10.32 4.59 4.09
C LYS A 40 -11.70 5.07 3.66
N GLY A 41 -12.57 5.40 4.62
CA GLY A 41 -13.92 5.89 4.33
C GLY A 41 -13.93 7.24 3.61
N LYS A 42 -13.21 8.24 4.14
CA LYS A 42 -13.19 9.59 3.54
C LYS A 42 -12.42 9.64 2.23
N SER A 43 -11.33 8.89 2.09
CA SER A 43 -10.61 8.80 0.81
C SER A 43 -11.48 8.18 -0.28
N THR A 44 -12.22 7.11 0.02
CA THR A 44 -13.15 6.48 -0.94
C THR A 44 -14.15 7.50 -1.50
N LEU A 45 -14.76 8.31 -0.63
CA LEU A 45 -15.68 9.36 -1.06
C LEU A 45 -14.99 10.39 -1.97
N MET A 46 -13.83 10.91 -1.55
CA MET A 46 -13.09 11.91 -2.32
C MET A 46 -12.62 11.38 -3.68
N ILE A 47 -12.25 10.10 -3.76
CA ILE A 47 -11.82 9.47 -5.01
C ILE A 47 -13.00 9.33 -5.98
N PHE A 48 -14.15 8.84 -5.51
CA PHE A 48 -15.33 8.72 -6.37
C PHE A 48 -15.94 10.07 -6.77
N GLU A 49 -15.80 11.11 -5.95
CA GLU A 49 -16.19 12.48 -6.31
C GLU A 49 -15.28 13.05 -7.42
N ARG A 50 -13.97 12.79 -7.35
CA ARG A 50 -12.99 13.31 -8.35
C ARG A 50 -12.95 12.48 -9.63
N HIS A 51 -13.16 11.18 -9.53
CA HIS A 51 -13.05 10.22 -10.63
C HIS A 51 -14.37 9.46 -10.79
N ALA A 52 -15.37 10.14 -11.36
CA ALA A 52 -16.71 9.61 -11.53
C ALA A 52 -16.75 8.29 -12.35
N ASN A 53 -15.81 8.12 -13.28
CA ASN A 53 -15.62 6.89 -14.05
C ASN A 53 -15.31 5.67 -13.16
N LEU A 54 -14.56 5.84 -12.06
CA LEU A 54 -14.26 4.74 -11.14
C LEU A 54 -15.51 4.23 -10.42
N LYS A 55 -16.54 5.06 -10.23
CA LYS A 55 -17.81 4.65 -9.62
C LYS A 55 -18.52 3.55 -10.43
N TYR A 56 -18.33 3.54 -11.75
CA TYR A 56 -18.87 2.50 -12.63
C TYR A 56 -18.03 1.23 -12.60
N LYS A 57 -16.69 1.36 -12.56
CA LYS A 57 -15.77 0.22 -12.41
C LYS A 57 -15.94 -0.51 -11.07
N TYR A 58 -16.15 0.25 -9.99
CA TYR A 58 -16.40 -0.26 -8.64
C TYR A 58 -17.89 -0.12 -8.29
N GLY A 59 -18.77 -0.80 -9.03
CA GLY A 59 -20.23 -0.67 -8.91
C GLY A 59 -20.83 -0.91 -7.51
N ASN A 60 -20.08 -1.55 -6.61
CA ASN A 60 -20.41 -1.72 -5.19
C ASN A 60 -19.89 -0.58 -4.27
N ARG A 61 -19.26 0.44 -4.85
CA ARG A 61 -18.62 1.59 -4.18
C ARG A 61 -17.58 1.20 -3.12
N HIS A 62 -16.93 0.05 -3.27
CA HIS A 62 -15.78 -0.33 -2.44
C HIS A 62 -14.48 -0.03 -3.19
N PHE A 63 -13.72 0.94 -2.71
CA PHE A 63 -12.39 1.26 -3.25
C PHE A 63 -11.29 0.46 -2.52
N TRP A 64 -11.37 0.35 -1.20
CA TRP A 64 -10.40 -0.39 -0.38
C TRP A 64 -10.92 -1.77 0.02
N CYS A 65 -10.00 -2.73 0.18
CA CYS A 65 -10.26 -4.01 0.84
C CYS A 65 -10.76 -3.80 2.28
N ARG A 66 -11.47 -4.79 2.86
CA ARG A 66 -11.98 -4.68 4.25
C ARG A 66 -10.84 -4.61 5.27
N GLY A 67 -9.82 -5.44 5.11
CA GLY A 67 -8.66 -5.51 5.99
C GLY A 67 -7.70 -4.32 5.87
N TYR A 68 -6.76 -4.26 6.82
CA TYR A 68 -5.58 -3.40 6.78
C TYR A 68 -4.49 -4.05 7.64
N TYR A 69 -3.22 -3.77 7.33
CA TYR A 69 -2.08 -4.16 8.15
C TYR A 69 -1.63 -2.97 8.99
N VAL A 70 -1.18 -3.22 10.21
CA VAL A 70 -0.57 -2.22 11.08
C VAL A 70 0.51 -2.89 11.91
N ASP A 71 1.66 -2.22 12.03
CA ASP A 71 2.68 -2.54 13.00
C ASP A 71 3.15 -1.28 13.73
N THR A 72 3.57 -1.43 14.98
CA THR A 72 4.07 -0.33 15.80
C THR A 72 5.57 -0.19 15.63
N VAL A 73 6.01 0.96 15.12
CA VAL A 73 7.43 1.22 14.91
C VAL A 73 8.02 1.90 16.15
N GLY A 74 8.89 1.18 16.85
CA GLY A 74 9.67 1.71 17.97
C GLY A 74 10.96 2.41 17.52
N LYS A 75 12.09 2.06 18.14
CA LYS A 75 13.41 2.72 17.97
C LYS A 75 14.01 2.71 16.55
N ASN A 76 13.47 1.91 15.62
CA ASN A 76 14.01 1.74 14.27
C ASN A 76 13.24 2.54 13.19
N ALA A 77 12.67 3.70 13.55
CA ALA A 77 11.91 4.54 12.61
C ALA A 77 12.68 4.84 11.30
N LYS A 78 14.00 5.04 11.38
CA LYS A 78 14.84 5.36 10.22
C LYS A 78 14.92 4.23 9.19
N LYS A 79 15.06 2.97 9.64
CA LYS A 79 15.08 1.80 8.74
C LYS A 79 13.73 1.57 8.07
N ILE A 80 12.63 1.82 8.78
CA ILE A 80 11.28 1.67 8.21
C ILE A 80 10.99 2.80 7.22
N GLN A 81 11.48 4.00 7.48
CA GLN A 81 11.39 5.09 6.51
C GLN A 81 12.16 4.76 5.23
N GLU A 82 13.39 4.25 5.34
CA GLU A 82 14.18 3.79 4.19
C GLU A 82 13.49 2.64 3.45
N TYR A 83 12.86 1.70 4.16
CA TYR A 83 12.07 0.62 3.56
C TYR A 83 10.86 1.15 2.77
N ILE A 84 10.06 2.04 3.35
CA ILE A 84 8.88 2.61 2.67
C ILE A 84 9.28 3.50 1.49
N ALA A 85 10.44 4.16 1.53
CA ALA A 85 10.89 4.98 0.42
C ALA A 85 11.36 4.14 -0.79
N ASN A 86 11.74 2.88 -0.58
CA ASN A 86 12.26 2.00 -1.61
C ASN A 86 11.27 0.90 -2.00
N GLN A 87 10.03 0.91 -1.50
CA GLN A 87 9.14 -0.24 -1.67
C GLN A 87 8.79 -0.50 -3.13
N LEU A 88 8.57 0.55 -3.94
CA LEU A 88 8.39 0.38 -5.40
C LEU A 88 9.63 -0.22 -6.09
N GLN A 89 10.84 0.14 -5.64
CA GLN A 89 12.08 -0.39 -6.20
C GLN A 89 12.27 -1.87 -5.83
N ASP A 90 12.04 -2.21 -4.56
CA ASP A 90 12.13 -3.57 -4.06
C ASP A 90 11.08 -4.49 -4.72
N ASP A 91 9.85 -3.99 -4.92
CA ASP A 91 8.79 -4.71 -5.64
C ASP A 91 9.19 -4.97 -7.12
N LEU A 92 9.76 -3.98 -7.81
CA LEU A 92 10.25 -4.12 -9.17
C LEU A 92 11.41 -5.13 -9.28
N GLU A 93 12.33 -5.12 -8.32
CA GLU A 93 13.45 -6.06 -8.26
C GLU A 93 12.96 -7.50 -7.97
N TYR A 94 11.99 -7.65 -7.07
CA TYR A 94 11.36 -8.94 -6.78
C TYR A 94 10.63 -9.50 -8.00
N ASP A 95 9.86 -8.68 -8.72
CA ASP A 95 9.20 -9.07 -9.96
C ASP A 95 10.21 -9.47 -11.05
N GLN A 96 11.34 -8.76 -11.15
CA GLN A 96 12.42 -9.16 -12.07
C GLN A 96 13.11 -10.47 -11.67
N MET A 97 13.20 -10.77 -10.36
CA MET A 97 13.74 -12.02 -9.86
C MET A 97 12.79 -13.20 -10.11
N THR A 98 11.48 -13.01 -9.96
CA THR A 98 10.47 -14.05 -10.24
C THR A 98 10.34 -14.36 -11.73
N LEU A 99 10.55 -13.37 -12.61
CA LEU A 99 10.56 -13.57 -14.07
C LEU A 99 11.72 -14.45 -14.59
N LYS A 100 12.75 -14.70 -13.77
CA LYS A 100 13.77 -15.73 -14.07
C LYS A 100 13.33 -17.07 -13.50
N GLU A 101 12.26 -17.62 -14.05
CA GLU A 101 11.94 -19.03 -13.84
C GLU A 101 13.06 -19.87 -14.46
N TYR A 102 13.93 -20.43 -13.62
CA TYR A 102 14.96 -21.37 -14.07
C TYR A 102 14.36 -22.73 -14.43
N ILE A 103 13.13 -23.00 -13.96
CA ILE A 103 12.38 -24.25 -14.12
C ILE A 103 10.97 -23.87 -14.57
N ASP A 104 10.52 -24.43 -15.68
CA ASP A 104 9.17 -24.24 -16.21
C ASP A 104 8.14 -24.88 -15.25
N PRO A 105 7.16 -24.12 -14.73
CA PRO A 105 6.23 -24.61 -13.72
C PRO A 105 5.21 -25.64 -14.23
N PHE A 106 5.08 -25.81 -15.55
CA PHE A 106 4.17 -26.79 -16.16
C PHE A 106 4.89 -28.10 -16.53
N THR A 107 6.18 -28.04 -16.83
CA THR A 107 6.96 -29.21 -17.29
C THR A 107 8.01 -29.68 -16.28
N GLY A 108 8.42 -28.83 -15.34
CA GLY A 108 9.49 -29.12 -14.38
C GLY A 108 10.89 -29.13 -15.00
N GLU A 109 11.03 -28.77 -16.29
CA GLU A 109 12.30 -28.74 -16.99
C GLU A 109 12.98 -27.37 -16.89
N PRO A 110 14.33 -27.29 -16.96
CA PRO A 110 15.01 -26.01 -16.93
C PRO A 110 14.72 -25.17 -18.20
N VAL A 111 14.37 -23.90 -18.01
CA VAL A 111 14.00 -22.99 -19.10
C VAL A 111 15.20 -22.75 -20.02
N LYS A 112 15.10 -23.20 -21.28
CA LYS A 112 16.17 -23.03 -22.27
C LYS A 112 16.28 -21.55 -22.67
N ARG A 113 17.39 -20.91 -22.31
CA ARG A 113 17.76 -19.59 -22.86
C ARG A 113 17.99 -19.72 -24.36
N ASN A 114 17.08 -19.17 -25.17
CA ASN A 114 17.43 -18.87 -26.55
C ASN A 114 18.49 -17.77 -26.56
N LYS A 115 19.61 -18.03 -27.23
CA LYS A 115 20.70 -17.08 -27.47
C LYS A 115 20.24 -15.92 -28.34
#